data_AF-L1QI97-F1
#
_entry.id   AF-L1QI97-F1
#
_cell.length_a   1.000
_cell.length_b   1.000
_cell.length_c   1.000
_cell.angle_alpha   90.00
_cell.angle_beta   90.00
_cell.angle_gamma   90.00
#
_symmetry.space_group_name_H-M   'P 1'
#
loop_
_entity.id
_entity.type
_entity.pdbx_description
1 polymer ?
#
loop_
_entity_poly.entity_id
_entity_poly.type
_entity_poly.pdbx_seq_one_letter_code
_entity_poly.pdbx_strand_id
1 'polypeptide(L)'
;MNTIYKNVGNTYEIKENVVNMVILKKDGTKLITKFDVSYLDTITNMGTWFAEWNKDYNSYIAQNISSTKKNKKSKPLKQSLQSVILNVNPKAPIKYKNGDTLDNRKCNLEIVERNTTNEYEEQENDTIAIILKDKLGKKEGVALISKEDLNCVINDHYSWVLYKTHGKVSVVANTPNGRLYLHDLLMSPAENEKTEHINHNPLDNRRNNLKLTIIEE
;
A
#
# COMPACT_ATOMS: atom_id res chain seq x y z
N MET A 1 26.00 4.72 29.75
CA MET A 1 25.78 6.18 29.62
C MET A 1 25.45 6.46 28.17
N ASN A 2 24.26 6.99 27.86
CA ASN A 2 23.83 7.17 26.47
C ASN A 2 24.33 8.49 25.94
N THR A 3 25.13 8.46 24.88
CA THR A 3 25.61 9.65 24.21
C THR A 3 24.45 10.29 23.44
N ILE A 4 24.05 11.48 23.87
CA ILE A 4 23.04 12.28 23.19
C ILE A 4 23.76 13.16 22.18
N TYR A 5 23.57 12.88 20.90
CA TYR A 5 24.03 13.76 19.83
C TYR A 5 22.85 14.60 19.34
N LYS A 6 23.05 15.91 19.24
CA LYS A 6 22.13 16.84 18.58
C LYS A 6 22.72 17.13 17.20
N ASN A 7 22.01 16.75 16.15
CA ASN A 7 22.32 17.19 14.79
C ASN A 7 21.22 18.17 14.35
N VAL A 8 21.38 18.82 13.19
CA VAL A 8 20.38 19.74 12.64
C VAL A 8 18.98 19.12 12.74
N GLY A 9 18.17 19.64 13.67
CA GLY A 9 16.76 19.31 13.83
C GLY A 9 16.38 18.10 14.70
N ASN A 10 17.27 17.13 15.00
CA ASN A 10 16.89 15.92 15.76
C ASN A 10 17.83 15.60 16.93
N THR A 11 17.27 14.93 17.94
CA THR A 11 17.99 14.39 19.11
C THR A 11 17.99 12.88 19.03
N TYR A 12 19.15 12.26 19.31
CA TYR A 12 19.36 10.82 19.24
C TYR A 12 19.78 10.27 20.60
N GLU A 13 19.29 9.10 20.95
CA GLU A 13 19.69 8.33 22.12
C GLU A 13 20.00 6.89 21.69
N ILE A 14 21.24 6.47 21.84
CA ILE A 14 21.67 5.09 21.52
C ILE A 14 21.48 4.23 22.75
N LYS A 15 20.72 3.13 22.62
CA LYS A 15 20.55 2.08 23.63
C LYS A 15 20.94 0.75 23.00
N GLU A 16 22.07 0.21 23.44
CA GLU A 16 22.67 -1.00 22.84
C GLU A 16 22.87 -0.83 21.33
N ASN A 17 22.20 -1.65 20.51
CA ASN A 17 22.27 -1.63 19.05
C ASN A 17 21.12 -0.84 18.39
N VAL A 18 20.32 -0.11 19.18
CA VAL A 18 19.14 0.62 18.71
C VAL A 18 19.30 2.11 18.97
N VAL A 19 19.05 2.90 17.94
CA VAL A 19 18.99 4.36 18.02
C VAL A 19 17.54 4.77 18.20
N ASN A 20 17.26 5.57 19.22
CA ASN A 20 16.00 6.27 19.41
C ASN A 20 16.18 7.72 18.94
N MET A 21 15.42 8.13 17.93
CA MET A 21 15.43 9.47 17.37
C MET A 21 14.13 10.18 17.71
N VAL A 22 14.24 11.36 18.31
CA VAL A 22 13.09 12.26 18.55
C VAL A 22 12.76 12.99 17.25
N ILE A 23 11.51 12.84 16.80
CA ILE A 23 10.94 13.54 15.65
C ILE A 23 9.73 14.36 16.10
N LEU A 24 9.44 15.46 15.39
CA LEU A 24 8.33 16.35 15.73
C LEU A 24 7.20 16.23 14.72
N LYS A 25 5.96 16.23 15.22
CA LYS A 25 4.76 16.51 14.42
C LYS A 25 4.71 18.01 14.06
N LYS A 26 3.80 18.37 13.16
CA LYS A 26 3.55 19.78 12.77
C LYS A 26 3.14 20.67 13.96
N ASP A 27 2.47 20.11 14.96
CA ASP A 27 2.04 20.81 16.18
C ASP A 27 3.15 20.88 17.27
N GLY A 28 4.34 20.36 16.99
CA GLY A 28 5.45 20.31 17.95
C GLY A 28 5.44 19.10 18.89
N THR A 29 4.40 18.25 18.85
CA THR A 29 4.37 17.00 19.63
C THR A 29 5.55 16.12 19.27
N LYS A 30 6.26 15.64 20.28
CA LYS A 30 7.41 14.73 20.14
C LYS A 30 6.93 13.29 19.97
N LEU A 31 7.50 12.59 19.00
CA LEU A 31 7.44 11.14 18.87
C LEU A 31 8.86 10.58 18.86
N ILE A 32 8.99 9.29 19.22
CA ILE A 32 10.25 8.58 19.17
C ILE A 32 10.14 7.51 18.10
N THR A 33 11.03 7.56 17.11
CA THR A 33 11.22 6.48 16.15
C THR A 33 12.53 5.76 16.47
N LYS A 34 12.61 4.46 16.23
CA LYS A 34 13.80 3.65 16.47
C LYS A 34 14.29 2.93 15.23
N PHE A 35 15.60 2.73 15.11
CA PHE A 35 16.24 2.03 13.99
C PHE A 35 17.61 1.47 14.43
N ASP A 36 18.22 0.61 13.61
CA ASP A 36 19.50 -0.02 13.97
C ASP A 36 20.67 0.96 13.91
N VAL A 37 21.60 0.85 14.86
CA VAL A 37 22.77 1.76 14.97
C VAL A 37 23.63 1.81 13.71
N SER A 38 23.67 0.75 12.90
CA SER A 38 24.38 0.71 11.63
C SER A 38 23.90 1.75 10.61
N TYR A 39 22.71 2.33 10.80
CA TYR A 39 22.16 3.37 9.93
C TYR A 39 22.37 4.79 10.46
N LEU A 40 22.95 4.97 11.64
CA LEU A 40 23.07 6.28 12.31
C LEU A 40 23.70 7.35 11.41
N ASP A 41 24.86 7.07 10.83
CA ASP A 41 25.58 8.02 9.97
C ASP A 41 24.77 8.35 8.71
N THR A 42 24.14 7.35 8.10
CA THR A 42 23.30 7.57 6.90
C THR A 42 22.13 8.48 7.21
N ILE A 43 21.41 8.22 8.30
CA ILE A 43 20.21 8.96 8.69
C ILE A 43 20.53 10.38 9.13
N THR A 44 21.60 10.56 9.91
CA THR A 44 22.03 11.88 10.39
C THR A 44 22.54 12.78 9.27
N ASN A 45 23.28 12.22 8.29
CA ASN A 45 23.78 12.96 7.14
C ASN A 45 22.68 13.42 6.17
N MET A 46 21.46 12.88 6.27
CA MET A 46 20.31 13.32 5.49
C MET A 46 19.61 14.57 6.06
N GLY A 47 20.02 15.04 7.24
CA GLY A 47 19.47 16.22 7.90
C GLY A 47 18.24 15.91 8.76
N THR A 48 17.30 16.86 8.82
CA THR A 48 16.17 16.79 9.75
C THR A 48 15.10 15.79 9.33
N TRP A 49 14.66 14.98 10.28
CA TRP A 49 13.54 14.07 10.21
C TRP A 49 12.35 14.60 11.03
N PHE A 50 11.14 14.36 10.53
CA PHE A 50 9.89 14.80 11.16
C PHE A 50 8.81 13.71 11.07
N ALA A 51 7.83 13.80 11.96
CA ALA A 51 6.68 12.91 11.95
C ALA A 51 5.59 13.44 11.02
N GLU A 52 5.12 12.60 10.11
CA GLU A 52 3.99 12.92 9.25
C GLU A 52 2.97 11.78 9.23
N TRP A 53 1.70 12.16 9.31
CA TRP A 53 0.58 11.23 9.18
C TRP A 53 0.58 10.58 7.80
N ASN A 54 0.50 9.25 7.77
CA ASN A 54 0.38 8.47 6.56
C ASN A 54 -0.91 7.65 6.61
N LYS A 55 -1.79 7.92 5.63
CA LYS A 55 -3.11 7.28 5.52
C LYS A 55 -3.06 5.78 5.29
N ASP A 56 -2.01 5.28 4.65
CA ASP A 56 -1.91 3.87 4.28
C ASP A 56 -1.60 3.01 5.52
N TYR A 57 -0.80 3.55 6.43
CA TYR A 57 -0.55 2.92 7.73
C TYR A 57 -1.56 3.32 8.80
N ASN A 58 -2.40 4.33 8.53
CA ASN A 58 -3.25 4.99 9.54
C ASN A 58 -2.45 5.39 10.80
N SER A 59 -1.24 5.92 10.59
CA SER A 59 -0.29 6.24 11.67
C SER A 59 0.74 7.28 11.22
N TYR A 60 1.53 7.80 12.16
CA TYR A 60 2.67 8.66 11.85
C TYR A 60 3.89 7.82 11.43
N ILE A 61 4.62 8.32 10.43
CA ILE A 61 5.92 7.78 10.00
C ILE A 61 6.99 8.87 10.06
N ALA A 62 8.25 8.45 10.19
CA ALA A 62 9.40 9.35 10.09
C ALA A 62 9.73 9.66 8.63
N GLN A 63 9.81 10.95 8.29
CA GLN A 63 10.13 11.42 6.94
C GLN A 63 11.20 12.51 6.94
N ASN A 64 11.86 12.64 5.81
CA ASN A 64 12.84 13.68 5.50
C ASN A 64 12.54 14.25 4.11
N ILE A 65 12.85 15.53 3.92
CA ILE A 65 12.80 16.20 2.61
C ILE A 65 14.24 16.55 2.25
N SER A 66 14.78 15.88 1.24
CA SER A 66 16.15 16.11 0.78
C SER A 66 16.27 17.49 0.14
N SER A 67 17.21 18.30 0.63
CA SER A 67 17.55 19.61 0.08
C SER A 67 18.34 19.52 -1.23
N THR A 68 19.11 18.45 -1.42
CA THR A 68 20.03 18.28 -2.56
C THR A 68 19.52 17.33 -3.64
N LYS A 69 18.62 16.39 -3.30
CA LYS A 69 18.05 15.45 -4.27
C LYS A 69 16.72 15.95 -4.81
N LYS A 70 16.59 15.93 -6.14
CA LYS A 70 15.34 16.24 -6.84
C LYS A 70 14.69 14.98 -7.39
N ASN A 71 13.36 14.94 -7.39
CA ASN A 71 12.61 13.93 -8.11
C ASN A 71 12.56 14.26 -9.62
N LYS A 72 11.94 13.38 -10.43
CA LYS A 72 11.75 13.59 -11.88
C LYS A 72 11.01 14.90 -12.26
N LYS A 73 10.35 15.55 -11.29
CA LYS A 73 9.63 16.83 -11.46
C LYS A 73 10.41 18.02 -10.86
N SER A 74 11.71 17.87 -10.65
CA SER A 74 12.61 18.90 -10.08
C SER A 74 12.24 19.40 -8.67
N LYS A 75 11.36 18.69 -7.95
CA LYS A 75 11.00 19.02 -6.57
C LYS A 75 11.91 18.28 -5.58
N PRO A 76 12.15 18.85 -4.38
CA PRO A 76 12.83 18.16 -3.28
C PRO A 76 12.28 16.73 -3.09
N LEU A 77 13.19 15.76 -2.96
CA LEU A 77 12.82 14.37 -2.79
C LEU A 77 12.38 14.12 -1.35
N LYS A 78 11.13 13.72 -1.17
CA LYS A 78 10.61 13.26 0.12
C LYS A 78 10.87 11.77 0.28
N GLN A 79 11.41 11.37 1.41
CA GLN A 79 11.78 9.98 1.71
C GLN A 79 11.30 9.60 3.11
N SER A 80 10.92 8.34 3.29
CA SER A 80 10.58 7.78 4.60
C SER A 80 11.75 6.99 5.16
N LEU A 81 11.81 6.88 6.49
CA LEU A 81 12.93 6.24 7.18
C LEU A 81 13.09 4.77 6.74
N GLN A 82 11.98 4.04 6.66
CA GLN A 82 11.96 2.67 6.18
C GLN A 82 12.45 2.51 4.73
N SER A 83 12.14 3.46 3.84
CA SER A 83 12.60 3.39 2.44
C SER A 83 14.11 3.58 2.32
N VAL A 84 14.68 4.43 3.18
CA VAL A 84 16.13 4.65 3.25
C VAL A 84 16.83 3.41 3.81
N ILE A 85 16.32 2.83 4.90
CA ILE A 85 16.89 1.66 5.55
C ILE A 85 16.91 0.43 4.62
N LEU A 86 15.84 0.24 3.84
CA LEU A 86 15.76 -0.83 2.84
C LEU A 86 16.44 -0.47 1.51
N ASN A 87 16.91 0.78 1.35
CA ASN A 87 17.50 1.31 0.12
C ASN A 87 16.62 1.07 -1.12
N VAL A 88 15.34 1.44 -1.02
CA VAL A 88 14.35 1.27 -2.09
C VAL A 88 13.72 2.59 -2.50
N ASN A 89 12.99 2.56 -3.62
CA ASN A 89 12.22 3.71 -4.05
C ASN A 89 11.25 4.17 -2.94
N PRO A 90 11.08 5.49 -2.69
CA PRO A 90 10.15 5.99 -1.66
C PRO A 90 8.68 5.57 -1.85
N LYS A 91 8.31 5.10 -3.05
CA LYS A 91 6.97 4.56 -3.35
C LYS A 91 6.86 3.05 -3.21
N ALA A 92 7.96 2.35 -2.88
CA ALA A 92 7.94 0.93 -2.62
C ALA A 92 6.97 0.64 -1.47
N PRO A 93 6.11 -0.38 -1.59
CA PRO A 93 5.26 -0.79 -0.48
C PRO A 93 6.13 -1.49 0.57
N ILE A 94 6.09 -0.99 1.80
CA ILE A 94 6.86 -1.55 2.91
C ILE A 94 5.90 -1.84 4.04
N LYS A 95 5.94 -3.04 4.59
CA LYS A 95 5.14 -3.45 5.74
C LYS A 95 6.00 -3.45 7.00
N TYR A 96 5.41 -2.99 8.10
CA TYR A 96 5.96 -3.15 9.45
C TYR A 96 5.40 -4.45 10.04
N LYS A 97 6.26 -5.43 10.30
CA LYS A 97 5.85 -6.77 10.75
C LYS A 97 5.09 -6.73 12.07
N ASN A 98 5.52 -5.87 13.00
CA ASN A 98 4.89 -5.69 14.30
C ASN A 98 3.76 -4.64 14.33
N GLY A 99 3.45 -3.99 13.20
CA GLY A 99 2.46 -2.92 13.11
C GLY A 99 2.87 -1.55 13.69
N ASP A 100 4.02 -1.44 14.36
CA ASP A 100 4.58 -0.18 14.89
C ASP A 100 5.37 0.56 13.80
N THR A 101 4.78 1.62 13.25
CA THR A 101 5.38 2.44 12.19
C THR A 101 6.57 3.30 12.64
N LEU A 102 6.80 3.40 13.94
CA LEU A 102 7.95 4.08 14.53
C LEU A 102 9.08 3.08 14.84
N ASP A 103 8.85 1.77 14.67
CA ASP A 103 9.89 0.75 14.73
C ASP A 103 10.48 0.48 13.34
N ASN A 104 11.47 1.28 12.98
CA ASN A 104 12.15 1.23 11.69
C ASN A 104 13.41 0.35 11.71
N ARG A 105 13.57 -0.53 12.71
CA ARG A 105 14.63 -1.55 12.68
C ARG A 105 14.44 -2.45 11.47
N LYS A 106 15.51 -2.75 10.75
CA LYS A 106 15.47 -3.51 9.49
C LYS A 106 14.78 -4.86 9.63
N CYS A 107 14.95 -5.53 10.77
CA CYS A 107 14.28 -6.81 11.04
C CYS A 107 12.75 -6.71 11.03
N ASN A 108 12.19 -5.54 11.33
CA ASN A 108 10.76 -5.25 11.37
C ASN A 108 10.19 -4.80 10.01
N LEU A 109 11.05 -4.57 9.01
CA LEU A 109 10.64 -4.06 7.70
C LEU A 109 10.62 -5.18 6.66
N GLU A 110 9.63 -5.14 5.78
CA GLU A 110 9.45 -6.08 4.68
C GLU A 110 8.94 -5.35 3.44
N ILE A 111 9.53 -5.62 2.28
CA ILE A 111 9.00 -5.10 1.01
C ILE A 111 7.84 -6.01 0.61
N VAL A 112 6.68 -5.42 0.36
CA VAL A 112 5.51 -6.18 -0.09
C VAL A 112 5.63 -6.42 -1.59
N GLU A 113 5.68 -7.68 -2.00
CA GLU A 113 5.62 -8.03 -3.42
C GLU A 113 4.27 -7.62 -4.00
N ARG A 114 4.31 -7.04 -5.21
CA ARG A 114 3.11 -6.61 -5.95
C ARG A 114 2.86 -7.57 -7.09
N ASN A 115 1.62 -7.57 -7.58
CA ASN A 115 1.19 -8.37 -8.72
C ASN A 115 1.35 -9.87 -8.50
N THR A 116 1.23 -10.31 -7.25
CA THR A 116 1.17 -11.73 -6.92
C THR A 116 -0.26 -12.24 -7.09
N THR A 117 -0.39 -13.55 -7.31
CA THR A 117 -1.70 -14.20 -7.37
C THR A 117 -2.50 -13.91 -6.09
N ASN A 118 -3.78 -13.58 -6.25
CA ASN A 118 -4.68 -13.42 -5.11
C ASN A 118 -4.85 -14.75 -4.36
N GLU A 119 -5.28 -14.66 -3.10
CA GLU A 119 -5.83 -15.83 -2.41
C GLU A 119 -7.28 -16.04 -2.86
N TYR A 120 -7.63 -17.29 -3.14
CA TYR A 120 -8.95 -17.71 -3.55
C TYR A 120 -9.48 -18.75 -2.57
N GLU A 121 -10.73 -18.59 -2.13
CA GLU A 121 -11.39 -19.48 -1.18
C GLU A 121 -12.68 -20.00 -1.81
N GLU A 122 -12.85 -21.33 -1.87
CA GLU A 122 -14.11 -21.93 -2.30
C GLU A 122 -15.17 -21.77 -1.20
N GLN A 123 -16.38 -21.41 -1.60
CA GLN A 123 -17.55 -21.20 -0.74
C GLN A 123 -18.72 -22.07 -1.22
N GLU A 124 -19.80 -22.10 -0.43
CA GLU A 124 -21.04 -22.79 -0.81
C GLU A 124 -21.67 -22.20 -2.08
N ASN A 125 -22.54 -22.99 -2.73
CA ASN A 125 -23.29 -22.58 -3.93
C ASN A 125 -22.40 -22.15 -5.11
N ASP A 126 -21.38 -22.95 -5.42
CA ASP A 126 -20.47 -22.73 -6.56
C ASP A 126 -19.93 -21.30 -6.62
N THR A 127 -19.53 -20.77 -5.46
CA THR A 127 -19.01 -19.41 -5.31
C THR A 127 -17.53 -19.46 -4.94
N ILE A 128 -16.71 -18.60 -5.55
CA ILE A 128 -15.32 -18.38 -5.14
C ILE A 128 -15.18 -16.98 -4.57
N ALA A 129 -14.55 -16.88 -3.42
CA ALA A 129 -14.12 -15.62 -2.83
C ALA A 129 -12.70 -15.27 -3.24
N ILE A 130 -12.50 -14.06 -3.74
CA ILE A 130 -11.19 -13.46 -4.05
C ILE A 130 -10.82 -12.54 -2.89
N ILE A 131 -9.71 -12.81 -2.23
CA ILE A 131 -9.20 -11.94 -1.16
C ILE A 131 -8.48 -10.74 -1.78
N LEU A 132 -9.06 -9.56 -1.60
CA LEU A 132 -8.51 -8.30 -2.09
C LEU A 132 -7.62 -7.70 -1.01
N LYS A 133 -6.35 -7.49 -1.33
CA LYS A 133 -5.37 -6.88 -0.43
C LYS A 133 -5.06 -5.44 -0.86
N ASP A 134 -4.80 -4.59 0.12
CA ASP A 134 -4.27 -3.26 -0.12
C ASP A 134 -2.79 -3.34 -0.56
N LYS A 135 -2.20 -2.18 -0.85
CA LYS A 135 -0.79 -2.11 -1.27
C LYS A 135 0.22 -2.54 -0.21
N LEU A 136 -0.18 -2.69 1.05
CA LEU A 136 0.65 -3.17 2.16
C LEU A 136 0.40 -4.66 2.46
N GLY A 137 -0.41 -5.33 1.63
CA GLY A 137 -0.73 -6.75 1.77
C GLY A 137 -1.80 -7.03 2.83
N LYS A 138 -2.48 -6.00 3.37
CA LYS A 138 -3.57 -6.18 4.33
C LYS A 138 -4.87 -6.45 3.59
N LYS A 139 -5.65 -7.44 4.06
CA LYS A 139 -7.00 -7.70 3.55
C LYS A 139 -7.85 -6.43 3.64
N GLU A 140 -8.33 -5.98 2.49
CA GLU A 140 -9.16 -4.77 2.34
C GLU A 140 -10.60 -5.10 1.95
N GLY A 141 -10.81 -6.24 1.26
CA GLY A 141 -12.14 -6.67 0.84
C GLY A 141 -12.17 -8.12 0.37
N VAL A 142 -13.38 -8.57 0.01
CA VAL A 142 -13.63 -9.87 -0.60
C VAL A 142 -14.55 -9.63 -1.79
N ALA A 143 -14.14 -10.11 -2.96
CA ALA A 143 -15.02 -10.17 -4.13
C ALA A 143 -15.53 -11.61 -4.32
N LEU A 144 -16.72 -11.77 -4.86
CA LEU A 144 -17.32 -13.07 -5.16
C LEU A 144 -17.42 -13.25 -6.67
N ILE A 145 -17.12 -14.45 -7.17
CA ILE A 145 -17.33 -14.86 -8.56
C ILE A 145 -18.00 -16.23 -8.60
N SER A 146 -18.60 -16.58 -9.74
CA SER A 146 -19.07 -17.95 -9.98
C SER A 146 -17.87 -18.89 -10.11
N LYS A 147 -18.00 -20.13 -9.65
CA LYS A 147 -16.93 -21.15 -9.71
C LYS A 147 -16.45 -21.44 -11.13
N GLU A 148 -17.35 -21.40 -12.10
CA GLU A 148 -17.03 -21.57 -13.53
C GLU A 148 -16.03 -20.51 -14.05
N ASP A 149 -16.00 -19.33 -13.44
CA ASP A 149 -15.15 -18.20 -13.86
C ASP A 149 -13.74 -18.25 -13.26
N LEU A 150 -13.45 -19.16 -12.33
CA LEU A 150 -12.16 -19.18 -11.63
C LEU A 150 -10.97 -19.24 -12.61
N ASN A 151 -11.07 -20.05 -13.65
CA ASN A 151 -9.99 -20.28 -14.61
C ASN A 151 -9.65 -19.04 -15.45
N CYS A 152 -10.58 -18.11 -15.68
CA CYS A 152 -10.29 -16.88 -16.41
C CYS A 152 -9.83 -15.74 -15.50
N VAL A 153 -10.05 -15.86 -14.19
CA VAL A 153 -9.73 -14.84 -13.18
C VAL A 153 -8.36 -15.07 -12.53
N ILE A 154 -7.97 -16.33 -12.29
CA ILE A 154 -6.70 -16.69 -11.66
C ILE A 154 -5.51 -16.47 -12.60
N ASN A 155 -4.48 -15.78 -12.12
CA ASN A 155 -3.24 -15.55 -12.86
C ASN A 155 -2.09 -15.16 -11.92
N ASP A 156 -0.88 -15.11 -12.46
CA ASP A 156 0.38 -14.75 -11.82
C ASP A 156 0.99 -13.42 -12.33
N HIS A 157 0.26 -12.71 -13.20
CA HIS A 157 0.75 -11.48 -13.86
C HIS A 157 0.26 -10.20 -13.17
N TYR A 158 -0.90 -10.25 -12.52
CA TYR A 158 -1.52 -9.13 -11.83
C TYR A 158 -2.40 -9.62 -10.67
N SER A 159 -2.67 -8.70 -9.73
CA SER A 159 -3.60 -8.94 -8.63
C SER A 159 -4.88 -8.13 -8.83
N TRP A 160 -6.00 -8.73 -8.44
CA TRP A 160 -7.27 -8.06 -8.22
C TRP A 160 -7.22 -7.25 -6.93
N VAL A 161 -7.61 -5.98 -7.01
CA VAL A 161 -7.61 -5.04 -5.88
C VAL A 161 -8.93 -4.30 -5.80
N LEU A 162 -9.22 -3.82 -4.59
CA LEU A 162 -10.34 -2.93 -4.34
C LEU A 162 -10.01 -1.53 -4.86
N TYR A 163 -10.82 -1.01 -5.79
CA TYR A 163 -10.69 0.34 -6.31
C TYR A 163 -11.82 1.22 -5.81
N LYS A 164 -11.47 2.36 -5.23
CA LYS A 164 -12.41 3.35 -4.67
C LYS A 164 -12.19 4.68 -5.37
N THR A 165 -13.21 5.19 -6.05
CA THR A 165 -13.17 6.50 -6.71
C THR A 165 -14.51 7.20 -6.61
N HIS A 166 -14.52 8.49 -6.24
CA HIS A 166 -15.75 9.30 -6.10
C HIS A 166 -16.89 8.60 -5.33
N GLY A 167 -16.56 7.88 -4.25
CA GLY A 167 -17.54 7.12 -3.45
C GLY A 167 -18.01 5.79 -4.06
N LYS A 168 -17.61 5.48 -5.30
CA LYS A 168 -17.89 4.20 -5.96
C LYS A 168 -16.77 3.20 -5.72
N VAL A 169 -17.17 1.93 -5.65
CA VAL A 169 -16.27 0.79 -5.43
C VAL A 169 -16.30 -0.11 -6.66
N SER A 170 -15.17 -0.69 -7.01
CA SER A 170 -15.06 -1.72 -8.06
C SER A 170 -13.90 -2.66 -7.77
N VAL A 171 -13.92 -3.84 -8.38
CA VAL A 171 -12.80 -4.80 -8.36
C VAL A 171 -12.04 -4.68 -9.66
N VAL A 172 -10.75 -4.38 -9.59
CA VAL A 172 -9.95 -4.09 -10.78
C VAL A 172 -8.57 -4.72 -10.71
N ALA A 173 -7.96 -4.94 -11.86
CA ALA A 173 -6.54 -5.22 -12.01
C ALA A 173 -5.87 -4.07 -12.78
N ASN A 174 -4.67 -3.67 -12.37
CA ASN A 174 -3.87 -2.68 -13.13
C ASN A 174 -2.85 -3.44 -13.97
N THR A 175 -3.08 -3.54 -15.27
CA THR A 175 -2.20 -4.23 -16.23
C THR A 175 -1.34 -3.23 -17.01
N PRO A 176 -0.29 -3.68 -17.73
CA PRO A 176 0.45 -2.81 -18.64
C PRO A 176 -0.41 -2.15 -19.71
N ASN A 177 -1.51 -2.79 -20.13
CA ASN A 177 -2.43 -2.30 -21.16
C ASN A 177 -3.52 -1.36 -20.60
N GLY A 178 -3.54 -1.16 -19.29
CA GLY A 178 -4.54 -0.35 -18.62
C GLY A 178 -5.27 -1.09 -17.52
N ARG A 179 -6.30 -0.45 -16.99
CA ARG A 179 -7.12 -0.99 -15.91
C ARG A 179 -8.18 -1.93 -16.48
N LEU A 180 -8.22 -3.14 -15.94
CA LEU A 180 -9.25 -4.14 -16.24
C LEU A 180 -10.24 -4.18 -15.09
N TYR A 181 -11.54 -4.18 -15.38
CA TYR A 181 -12.61 -4.36 -14.40
C TYR A 181 -13.02 -5.82 -14.36
N LEU A 182 -13.23 -6.37 -13.16
CA LEU A 182 -13.54 -7.79 -13.00
C LEU A 182 -14.84 -8.16 -13.70
N HIS A 183 -15.91 -7.38 -13.49
CA HIS A 183 -17.20 -7.65 -14.12
C HIS A 183 -17.14 -7.60 -15.65
N ASP A 184 -16.34 -6.72 -16.24
CA ASP A 184 -16.18 -6.65 -17.70
C ASP A 184 -15.35 -7.80 -18.25
N LEU A 185 -14.35 -8.29 -17.50
CA LEU A 185 -13.63 -9.51 -17.87
C LEU A 185 -14.61 -10.70 -17.94
N LEU A 186 -15.53 -10.79 -16.98
CA LEU A 186 -16.49 -11.89 -16.93
C LEU A 186 -17.55 -11.77 -18.03
N MET A 187 -18.13 -10.59 -18.23
CA MET A 187 -19.27 -10.41 -19.14
C MET A 187 -18.89 -10.08 -20.58
N SER A 188 -17.68 -9.54 -20.81
CA SER A 188 -17.19 -9.11 -22.12
C SER A 188 -18.18 -8.20 -22.87
N PRO A 189 -18.58 -7.05 -22.30
CA PRO A 189 -19.55 -6.14 -22.93
C PRO A 189 -19.05 -5.61 -24.28
N ALA A 190 -19.96 -5.43 -25.24
CA ALA A 190 -19.68 -4.68 -26.46
C ALA A 190 -19.49 -3.16 -26.20
N GLU A 191 -19.01 -2.40 -27.20
CA GLU A 191 -18.77 -0.95 -27.06
C GLU A 191 -20.01 -0.14 -26.65
N ASN A 192 -21.21 -0.59 -27.03
CA ASN A 192 -22.49 0.04 -26.71
C ASN A 192 -23.19 -0.58 -25.49
N GLU A 193 -22.51 -1.47 -24.77
CA GLU A 193 -23.02 -2.16 -23.59
C GLU A 193 -22.19 -1.80 -22.36
N LYS A 194 -22.81 -1.96 -21.19
CA LYS A 194 -22.13 -1.89 -19.91
C LYS A 194 -22.60 -3.03 -19.02
N THR A 195 -21.72 -3.49 -18.15
CA THR A 195 -22.07 -4.47 -17.12
C THR A 195 -22.68 -3.78 -15.90
N GLU A 196 -23.82 -4.27 -15.41
CA GLU A 196 -24.46 -3.82 -14.19
C GLU A 196 -24.60 -4.94 -13.15
N HIS A 197 -24.41 -4.60 -11.88
CA HIS A 197 -24.68 -5.47 -10.73
C HIS A 197 -26.16 -5.38 -10.34
N ILE A 198 -26.89 -6.49 -10.41
CA ILE A 198 -28.33 -6.57 -10.13
C ILE A 198 -28.63 -6.17 -8.68
N ASN A 199 -27.83 -6.66 -7.73
CA ASN A 199 -27.98 -6.32 -6.30
C ASN A 199 -27.28 -5.01 -5.89
N HIS A 200 -26.74 -4.24 -6.84
CA HIS A 200 -25.98 -3.01 -6.60
C HIS A 200 -24.73 -3.19 -5.70
N ASN A 201 -24.21 -4.41 -5.55
CA ASN A 201 -22.97 -4.70 -4.83
C ASN A 201 -21.83 -4.96 -5.83
N PRO A 202 -20.88 -4.01 -6.02
CA PRO A 202 -19.78 -4.17 -6.96
C PRO A 202 -18.75 -5.25 -6.60
N LEU A 203 -18.83 -5.80 -5.39
CA LEU A 203 -17.99 -6.91 -4.95
C LEU A 203 -18.61 -8.27 -5.29
N ASP A 204 -19.89 -8.33 -5.60
CA ASP A 204 -20.58 -9.56 -6.00
C ASP A 204 -20.58 -9.72 -7.51
N ASN A 205 -19.53 -10.30 -8.07
CA ASN A 205 -19.32 -10.47 -9.50
C ASN A 205 -19.72 -11.89 -9.97
N ARG A 206 -20.60 -12.58 -9.23
CA ARG A 206 -21.18 -13.85 -9.68
C ARG A 206 -22.05 -13.61 -10.92
N ARG A 207 -22.02 -14.52 -11.89
CA ARG A 207 -22.74 -14.35 -13.17
C ARG A 207 -24.23 -14.08 -13.01
N ASN A 208 -24.87 -14.76 -12.05
CA ASN A 208 -26.29 -14.55 -11.74
C ASN A 208 -26.61 -13.16 -11.18
N ASN A 209 -25.61 -12.38 -10.79
CA ASN A 209 -25.73 -11.01 -10.31
C ASN A 209 -25.28 -9.96 -11.35
N LEU A 210 -24.81 -10.38 -12.52
CA LEU A 210 -24.35 -9.49 -13.59
C LEU A 210 -25.34 -9.51 -14.76
N LYS A 211 -25.57 -8.34 -15.36
CA LYS A 211 -26.33 -8.20 -16.60
C LYS A 211 -25.67 -7.18 -17.52
N LEU A 212 -25.86 -7.34 -18.82
CA LEU A 212 -25.50 -6.33 -19.83
C LEU A 212 -26.68 -5.38 -20.02
N THR A 213 -26.40 -4.08 -20.08
CA THR A 213 -27.38 -3.04 -20.43
C THR A 213 -26.81 -2.14 -21.51
N ILE A 214 -27.67 -1.60 -22.37
CA ILE A 214 -27.28 -0.65 -23.41
C ILE A 214 -26.90 0.68 -22.75
N ILE A 215 -25.86 1.32 -23.28
CA ILE A 215 -25.49 2.68 -22.89
C ILE A 215 -26.49 3.64 -23.57
N GLU A 216 -27.37 4.25 -22.79
CA GLU A 216 -28.23 5.34 -23.26
C GLU A 216 -27.40 6.63 -23.39
N GLU A 217 -27.50 7.31 -24.54
CA GLU A 217 -26.84 8.59 -24.85
C GLU A 217 -27.30 9.76 -23.97
#